data_AF-A0A969TZ51-F1
#
_entry.id   AF-A0A969TZ51-F1
#
_cell.length_a   1.000
_cell.length_b   1.000
_cell.length_c   1.000
_cell.angle_alpha   90.00
_cell.angle_beta   90.00
_cell.angle_gamma   90.00
#
_symmetry.space_group_name_H-M   'P 1'
#
loop_
_entity.id
_entity.type
_entity.pdbx_description
1 polymer ?
#
loop_
_entity_poly.entity_id
_entity_poly.type
_entity_poly.pdbx_seq_one_letter_code
_entity_poly.pdbx_strand_id
1 'polypeptide(L)' 'MGIGFSYVLEWLGHVTRREPFYPLGLRSYVFQDWPVSSDKARREIGFQPTSFADGVKKTLDWYKAGKPDMLDELRCET' A
#
# COMPACT_ATOMS: atom_id res chain seq x y z
N MET A 1 -13.18 -6.94 4.18
CA MET A 1 -13.13 -6.14 5.42
C MET A 1 -13.77 -4.80 5.11
N GLY A 2 -15.01 -4.58 5.56
CA GLY A 2 -15.80 -3.40 5.18
C GLY A 2 -15.79 -2.31 6.24
N ILE A 3 -16.44 -1.20 5.92
CA ILE A 3 -16.65 -0.02 6.80
C ILE A 3 -17.12 -0.40 8.22
N GLY A 4 -17.85 -1.51 8.38
CA GLY A 4 -18.26 -2.02 9.69
C GLY A 4 -17.10 -2.31 10.65
N PHE A 5 -15.95 -2.73 10.13
CA PHE A 5 -14.74 -2.96 10.94
C PHE A 5 -14.13 -1.66 11.47
N SER A 6 -14.19 -0.57 10.68
CA SER A 6 -13.72 0.75 11.09
C SER A 6 -14.55 1.32 12.26
N TYR A 7 -15.87 1.09 12.27
CA TYR A 7 -16.71 1.51 13.41
C TYR A 7 -16.32 0.79 14.71
N VAL A 8 -16.02 -0.51 14.64
CA VAL A 8 -15.59 -1.30 15.81
C VAL A 8 -14.22 -0.84 16.30
N LEU A 9 -13.28 -0.57 15.38
CA LEU A 9 -11.96 -0.04 15.72
C LEU A 9 -12.04 1.34 16.35
N GLU A 10 -12.87 2.24 15.81
CA GLU A 10 -13.05 3.60 16.37
C GLU A 10 -13.56 3.53 17.81
N TRP A 11 -14.57 2.68 18.06
CA TRP A 11 -15.10 2.47 19.41
C TRP A 11 -14.05 1.90 20.36
N LEU A 12 -13.29 0.89 19.92
CA LEU A 12 -12.15 0.36 20.67
C LEU A 12 -11.11 1.43 20.96
N GLY A 13 -10.86 2.35 20.01
CA GLY A 13 -9.94 3.46 20.18
C GLY A 13 -10.39 4.44 21.25
N HIS A 14 -11.69 4.77 21.30
CA HIS A 14 -12.26 5.58 22.37
C HIS A 14 -12.14 4.93 23.75
N VAL A 15 -12.32 3.60 23.84
CA VAL A 15 -12.20 2.85 25.11
C VAL A 15 -10.76 2.71 25.55
N THR A 16 -9.84 2.42 24.63
CA THR A 16 -8.42 2.15 24.92
C THR A 16 -7.56 3.42 24.92
N ARG A 17 -8.13 4.58 24.53
CA ARG A 17 -7.42 5.84 24.24
C ARG A 17 -6.24 5.67 23.27
N ARG A 18 -6.32 4.68 22.39
CA ARG A 18 -5.34 4.42 21.33
C ARG A 18 -5.99 4.71 19.98
N GLU A 19 -5.23 5.25 19.05
CA GLU A 19 -5.76 5.55 17.73
C GLU A 19 -6.16 4.25 16.99
N PRO A 20 -7.34 4.23 16.37
CA PRO A 20 -7.78 3.09 15.57
C PRO A 20 -6.91 2.94 14.32
N PHE A 21 -6.61 1.70 13.93
CA PHE A 21 -5.82 1.42 12.73
C PHE A 21 -6.50 1.89 11.44
N TYR A 22 -7.84 1.91 11.42
CA TYR A 22 -8.66 2.45 10.32
C TYR A 22 -9.66 3.47 10.85
N PRO A 23 -9.24 4.73 11.08
CA PRO A 23 -10.13 5.75 11.59
C PRO A 23 -11.26 6.03 10.60
N LEU A 24 -12.46 6.31 11.13
CA LEU A 24 -13.63 6.62 10.29
C LEU A 24 -13.41 7.84 9.38
N GLY A 25 -12.59 8.80 9.80
CA GLY A 25 -12.19 9.95 9.00
C GLY A 25 -11.42 9.59 7.72
N LEU A 26 -10.73 8.44 7.70
CA LEU A 26 -9.99 7.94 6.52
C LEU A 26 -10.82 6.99 5.66
N ARG A 27 -12.13 6.86 5.90
CA ARG A 27 -12.99 5.92 5.18
C ARG A 27 -12.91 6.12 3.65
N SER A 28 -12.98 7.35 3.17
CA SER A 28 -12.88 7.65 1.73
C SER A 28 -11.50 7.34 1.16
N TYR A 29 -10.45 7.43 1.98
CA TYR A 29 -9.10 7.09 1.55
C TYR A 29 -8.91 5.57 1.45
N VAL A 30 -9.35 4.84 2.48
CA VAL A 30 -9.07 3.40 2.63
C VAL A 30 -10.00 2.51 1.82
N PHE A 31 -11.28 2.89 1.66
CA PHE A 31 -12.30 2.01 1.07
C PHE A 31 -12.77 2.43 -0.32
N GLN A 32 -12.22 3.51 -0.87
CA GLN A 32 -12.55 3.93 -2.22
C GLN A 32 -11.66 3.22 -3.22
N ASP A 33 -12.24 2.81 -4.34
CA ASP A 33 -11.47 2.38 -5.50
C ASP A 33 -10.86 3.62 -6.14
N TRP A 34 -9.52 3.70 -6.11
CA TRP A 34 -8.75 4.77 -6.72
C TRP A 34 -8.30 4.34 -8.12
N PRO A 35 -9.01 4.74 -9.19
CA PRO A 35 -8.55 4.45 -10.54
C PRO A 35 -7.31 5.29 -10.86
N VAL A 36 -6.18 4.62 -11.06
CA VAL A 36 -4.92 5.26 -11.48
C VAL A 36 -4.61 4.79 -12.90
N SER A 37 -4.26 5.71 -13.81
CA SER A 37 -3.76 5.37 -15.14
C SER A 37 -2.28 5.69 -15.24
N SER A 38 -1.51 4.75 -15.78
CA SER A 38 -0.09 4.92 -16.10
C SER A 38 0.14 5.18 -17.60
N ASP A 39 -0.91 5.42 -18.39
CA ASP A 39 -0.81 5.47 -19.86
C ASP A 39 0.12 6.57 -20.36
N LYS A 40 0.12 7.74 -19.70
CA LYS A 40 1.04 8.82 -20.03
C LYS A 40 2.51 8.39 -19.87
N ALA A 41 2.84 7.77 -18.75
CA ALA A 41 4.19 7.30 -18.46
C ALA A 41 4.64 6.21 -19.45
N ARG A 42 3.73 5.30 -19.82
CA ARG A 42 3.99 4.27 -20.83
C ARG A 42 4.35 4.90 -22.18
N ARG A 43 3.64 5.97 -22.59
CA ARG A 43 3.85 6.65 -23.87
C ARG A 43 5.09 7.53 -23.91
N GLU A 44 5.31 8.32 -22.86
CA GLU A 44 6.32 9.39 -22.89
C GLU A 44 7.70 8.93 -22.44
N ILE A 45 7.77 8.00 -21.48
CA ILE A 45 9.04 7.57 -20.89
C ILE A 45 9.24 6.05 -20.98
N GLY A 46 8.38 5.36 -21.73
CA GLY A 46 8.46 3.90 -21.89
C GLY A 46 8.26 3.12 -20.60
N PHE A 47 7.58 3.69 -19.60
CA PHE A 47 7.36 3.03 -18.31
C PHE A 47 6.64 1.69 -18.48
N GLN A 48 7.13 0.64 -17.81
CA GLN A 48 6.51 -0.68 -17.80
C GLN A 48 6.11 -1.04 -16.36
N PRO A 49 4.81 -1.06 -16.03
CA PRO A 49 4.38 -1.42 -14.69
C PRO A 49 4.71 -2.89 -14.42
N THR A 50 5.23 -3.15 -13.22
CA THR A 50 5.39 -4.52 -12.72
C THR A 50 4.01 -5.11 -12.45
N SER A 51 3.81 -6.39 -12.80
CA SER A 51 2.53 -7.07 -12.52
C SER A 51 2.30 -7.15 -11.00
N PHE A 52 1.03 -7.15 -10.58
CA PHE A 52 0.70 -7.28 -9.16
C PHE A 52 1.28 -8.56 -8.55
N ALA A 53 1.20 -9.69 -9.26
CA ALA A 53 1.70 -10.97 -8.79
C ALA A 53 3.22 -10.93 -8.54
N ASP A 54 3.97 -10.34 -9.48
CA ASP A 54 5.43 -10.22 -9.36
C ASP A 54 5.81 -9.25 -8.23
N GLY A 55 5.10 -8.12 -8.12
CA GLY A 55 5.32 -7.15 -7.05
C GLY A 55 5.06 -7.74 -5.66
N VAL A 56 3.96 -8.49 -5.50
CA VAL A 56 3.64 -9.18 -4.24
C VAL A 56 4.68 -10.23 -3.92
N LYS A 57 5.12 -11.03 -4.90
CA LYS A 57 6.15 -12.04 -4.71
C LYS A 57 7.46 -11.41 -4.21
N LYS A 58 7.95 -10.35 -4.89
CA LYS A 58 9.15 -9.60 -4.46
C LYS A 58 9.01 -9.08 -3.02
N THR A 59 7.85 -8.52 -2.69
CA THR A 59 7.57 -7.98 -1.36
C THR A 59 7.58 -9.07 -0.28
N LEU A 60 6.97 -10.22 -0.54
CA LEU A 60 6.96 -11.35 0.38
C LEU A 60 8.35 -11.95 0.58
N ASP A 61 9.12 -12.06 -0.50
CA ASP A 61 10.50 -12.55 -0.43
C ASP A 61 11.37 -11.59 0.40
N TRP A 62 11.18 -10.27 0.23
CA TRP A 62 11.80 -9.23 1.07
C TRP A 62 11.44 -9.36 2.55
N TYR A 63 10.16 -9.54 2.88
CA TYR A 63 9.74 -9.76 4.28
C TYR A 63 10.35 -11.02 4.89
N LYS A 64 10.44 -12.11 4.12
CA LYS A 64 11.01 -13.38 4.59
C LYS A 64 12.53 -13.31 4.79
N ALA A 65 13.22 -12.49 4.02
CA ALA A 65 14.66 -12.32 4.14
C ALA A 65 15.07 -11.66 5.48
N GLY A 66 14.15 -10.97 6.16
CA GLY A 66 14.39 -10.39 7.49
C GLY A 66 15.47 -9.31 7.54
N LYS A 67 15.98 -8.90 6.38
CA LYS A 67 16.94 -7.81 6.18
C LYS A 67 16.43 -6.96 5.02
N PRO A 68 16.20 -5.66 5.24
CA PRO A 68 15.86 -4.75 4.16
C PRO A 68 17.13 -4.51 3.33
N ASP A 69 17.49 -5.45 2.46
CA ASP A 69 18.53 -5.18 1.48
C ASP A 69 18.02 -4.11 0.51
N MET A 70 18.90 -3.16 0.17
CA MET A 70 18.64 -2.10 -0.81
C MET A 70 18.11 -2.74 -2.08
N LEU A 71 16.93 -2.31 -2.53
CA LEU A 71 16.38 -2.74 -3.82
C LEU A 71 17.37 -2.33 -4.91
N ASP A 72 17.89 -3.29 -5.68
CA ASP A 72 18.84 -3.01 -6.75
C ASP A 72 18.27 -1.99 -7.76
N GLU A 73 16.95 -1.92 -7.89
CA GLU A 73 16.20 -0.96 -8.71
C GLU A 73 16.38 0.52 -8.26
N LEU A 74 16.81 0.75 -7.02
CA LEU A 74 17.09 2.09 -6.45
C LEU A 74 18.57 2.47 -6.51
N ARG A 75 19.43 1.58 -7.05
CA ARG A 75 20.84 1.89 -7.24
C ARG A 75 20.97 2.76 -8.48
N CYS A 76 21.09 4.08 -8.28
CA CYS A 76 21.54 4.96 -9.35
C CYS A 76 22.99 4.62 -9.69
N GLU A 77 23.23 4.06 -10.87
CA GLU A 77 24.57 4.00 -11.45
C GLU A 77 24.91 5.39 -11.98
N THR A 78 25.96 5.99 -11.41
CA THR A 78 26.47 7.33 -11.74
C THR A 78 27.33 7.30 -12.99
#